data_AF-A0A9Q0F900-F1
#
_entry.id   AF-A0A9Q0F900-F1
#
_cell.length_a   1.000
_cell.length_b   1.000
_cell.length_c   1.000
_cell.angle_alpha   90.00
_cell.angle_beta   90.00
_cell.angle_gamma   90.00
#
_symmetry.space_group_name_H-M   'P 1'
#
loop_
_entity.id
_entity.type
_entity.pdbx_description
1 polymer ?
#
loop_
_entity_poly.entity_id
_entity_poly.type
_entity_poly.pdbx_seq_one_letter_code
_entity_poly.pdbx_strand_id
1 'polypeptide(L)'
;MEDAINSKPAAFDHLFSIFRPWKVGDCPFNRLCWVLFRGIPAHVWNGEFFKVVASKVGTMVDCSSKTKSGSRLDVAEVLILTRNFGSTDRTLSVQVGGFHALIGIMKTQYNPTDWNGSSSGTGDISGSGVISKGMLSGGISSPARSTEQPHSRAIQLPNQLRRLVHIP
;
A
#
# COMPACT_ATOMS: atom_id res chain seq x y z
N MET A 1 -15.98 24.89 -6.76
CA MET A 1 -15.20 23.67 -7.13
C MET A 1 -14.69 23.79 -8.57
N GLU A 2 -15.51 24.26 -9.49
CA GLU A 2 -15.11 24.57 -10.88
C GLU A 2 -14.02 25.65 -10.94
N ASP A 3 -14.06 26.67 -10.08
CA ASP A 3 -13.02 27.72 -10.02
C ASP A 3 -11.64 27.18 -9.65
N ALA A 4 -11.56 26.16 -8.79
CA ALA A 4 -10.29 25.53 -8.41
C ALA A 4 -9.73 24.66 -9.55
N ILE A 5 -10.62 24.12 -10.40
CA ILE A 5 -10.23 23.37 -11.60
C ILE A 5 -9.73 24.33 -12.69
N ASN A 6 -10.44 25.44 -12.89
CA ASN A 6 -10.13 26.45 -13.90
C ASN A 6 -8.94 27.33 -13.51
N SER A 7 -8.69 27.54 -12.22
CA SER A 7 -7.51 28.26 -11.73
C SER A 7 -6.20 27.52 -12.03
N LYS A 8 -6.25 26.23 -12.41
CA LYS A 8 -5.13 25.29 -12.66
C LYS A 8 -3.79 25.82 -12.15
N PRO A 9 -3.51 25.74 -10.84
CA PRO A 9 -2.25 26.19 -10.27
C PRO A 9 -1.06 25.63 -11.04
N ALA A 10 -0.07 26.46 -11.37
CA ALA A 10 1.14 26.05 -12.12
C ALA A 10 1.88 24.87 -11.46
N ALA A 11 1.70 24.71 -10.13
CA ALA A 11 2.20 23.56 -9.38
C ALA A 11 1.65 22.20 -9.88
N PHE A 12 0.54 22.16 -10.60
CA PHE A 12 -0.05 20.92 -11.10
C PHE A 12 0.39 20.53 -12.51
N ASP A 13 1.03 21.43 -13.26
CA ASP A 13 1.43 21.17 -14.65
C ASP A 13 2.41 20.00 -14.78
N HIS A 14 3.23 19.77 -13.76
CA HIS A 14 4.22 18.69 -13.73
C HIS A 14 3.75 17.44 -12.98
N LEU A 15 2.62 17.52 -12.27
CA LEU A 15 2.08 16.40 -11.48
C LEU A 15 1.02 15.61 -12.23
N PHE A 16 0.22 16.29 -13.06
CA PHE A 16 -0.91 15.68 -13.74
C PHE A 16 -0.87 15.99 -15.24
N SER A 17 -0.93 14.94 -16.06
CA SER A 17 -1.12 15.10 -17.51
C SER A 17 -2.53 15.58 -17.85
N ILE A 18 -3.52 15.21 -17.05
CA ILE A 18 -4.93 15.56 -17.23
C ILE A 18 -5.52 15.93 -15.88
N PHE A 19 -6.12 17.12 -15.80
CA PHE A 19 -6.85 17.59 -14.64
C PHE A 19 -8.30 17.88 -15.03
N ARG A 20 -9.23 17.01 -14.61
CA ARG A 20 -10.65 17.11 -14.96
C ARG A 20 -11.54 16.57 -13.84
N PRO A 21 -12.83 16.98 -13.78
CA PRO A 21 -13.81 16.32 -12.93
C PRO A 21 -13.91 14.82 -13.23
N TRP A 22 -14.19 14.05 -12.18
CA TRP A 22 -14.53 12.63 -12.30
C TRP A 22 -15.82 12.48 -13.11
N LYS A 23 -15.82 11.54 -14.04
CA LYS A 23 -16.98 11.15 -14.85
C LYS A 23 -17.48 9.79 -14.38
N VAL A 24 -18.77 9.55 -14.57
CA VAL A 24 -19.37 8.24 -14.35
C VAL A 24 -18.62 7.22 -15.23
N GLY A 25 -18.08 6.18 -14.61
CA GLY A 25 -17.26 5.16 -15.28
C GLY A 25 -15.75 5.35 -15.15
N ASP A 26 -15.27 6.46 -14.58
CA ASP A 26 -13.86 6.58 -14.20
C ASP A 26 -13.54 5.57 -13.09
N CYS A 27 -12.71 4.59 -13.42
CA CYS A 27 -12.23 3.57 -12.50
C CYS A 27 -10.70 3.48 -12.61
N PRO A 28 -9.96 3.36 -11.50
CA PRO A 28 -8.52 3.15 -11.57
C PRO A 28 -8.25 1.84 -12.31
N PHE A 29 -7.50 1.93 -13.41
CA PHE A 29 -7.14 0.77 -14.22
C PHE A 29 -5.92 0.02 -13.66
N ASN A 30 -4.98 0.78 -13.10
CA ASN A 30 -3.80 0.26 -12.44
C ASN A 30 -3.73 0.85 -11.02
N ARG A 31 -3.02 0.18 -10.13
CA ARG A 31 -2.63 0.72 -8.83
C ARG A 31 -1.12 0.62 -8.64
N LEU A 32 -0.56 1.58 -7.90
CA LEU A 32 0.78 1.48 -7.34
C LEU A 32 0.70 0.84 -5.95
N CYS A 33 1.55 -0.15 -5.68
CA CYS A 33 1.62 -0.75 -4.36
C CYS A 33 3.03 -1.25 -4.02
N TRP A 34 3.40 -1.11 -2.76
CA TRP A 34 4.60 -1.71 -2.20
C TRP A 34 4.36 -3.20 -1.92
N VAL A 35 5.31 -4.01 -2.35
CA VAL A 35 5.31 -5.46 -2.22
C VAL A 35 6.64 -5.91 -1.63
N LEU A 36 6.56 -6.80 -0.65
CA LEU A 36 7.69 -7.47 -0.04
C LEU A 36 7.91 -8.83 -0.71
N PHE A 37 9.12 -9.05 -1.20
CA PHE A 37 9.63 -10.34 -1.63
C PHE A 37 10.55 -10.89 -0.55
N ARG A 38 10.17 -12.04 0.04
CA ARG A 38 10.92 -12.71 1.10
C ARG A 38 11.57 -13.99 0.60
N GLY A 39 12.71 -14.34 1.18
CA GLY A 39 13.46 -15.56 0.84
C GLY A 39 14.34 -15.41 -0.40
N ILE A 40 14.74 -14.18 -0.71
CA ILE A 40 15.64 -13.92 -1.85
C ILE A 40 17.05 -14.40 -1.51
N PRO A 41 17.70 -15.21 -2.36
CA PRO A 41 19.09 -15.57 -2.14
C PRO A 41 20.01 -14.34 -2.27
N ALA A 42 20.89 -14.13 -1.30
CA ALA A 42 21.75 -12.93 -1.23
C ALA A 42 22.62 -12.73 -2.48
N HIS A 43 23.08 -13.80 -3.13
CA HIS A 43 23.93 -13.72 -4.33
C HIS A 43 23.20 -13.22 -5.59
N VAL A 44 21.85 -13.17 -5.60
CA VAL A 44 21.06 -12.58 -6.69
C VAL A 44 20.45 -11.23 -6.32
N TRP A 45 20.96 -10.59 -5.26
CA TRP A 45 20.49 -9.27 -4.84
C TRP A 45 20.93 -8.17 -5.81
N ASN A 46 20.17 -7.99 -6.89
CA ASN A 46 20.41 -6.96 -7.88
C ASN A 46 19.10 -6.46 -8.50
N GLY A 47 19.16 -5.26 -9.09
CA GLY A 47 17.98 -4.61 -9.68
C GLY A 47 17.33 -5.40 -10.81
N GLU A 48 18.11 -6.14 -11.61
CA GLU A 48 17.58 -6.97 -12.70
C GLU A 48 16.79 -8.17 -12.17
N PHE A 49 17.26 -8.79 -11.10
CA PHE A 49 16.54 -9.86 -10.42
C PHE A 49 15.20 -9.34 -9.88
N PHE A 50 15.19 -8.17 -9.25
CA PHE A 50 13.93 -7.57 -8.77
C PHE A 50 12.96 -7.28 -9.92
N LYS A 51 13.43 -6.81 -11.08
CA LYS A 51 12.58 -6.65 -12.28
C LYS A 51 11.98 -7.98 -12.72
N VAL A 52 12.78 -9.04 -12.77
CA VAL A 52 12.33 -10.39 -13.17
C VAL A 52 11.26 -10.92 -12.22
N VAL A 53 11.49 -10.85 -10.90
CA VAL A 53 10.52 -11.33 -9.92
C VAL A 53 9.27 -10.45 -9.90
N ALA A 54 9.43 -9.13 -9.95
CA ALA A 54 8.32 -8.18 -10.00
C ALA A 54 7.44 -8.38 -11.25
N SER A 55 8.03 -8.73 -12.40
CA SER A 55 7.28 -8.98 -13.64
C SER A 55 6.16 -10.02 -13.50
N LYS A 56 6.26 -10.93 -12.52
CA LYS A 56 5.22 -11.93 -12.23
C LYS A 56 3.96 -11.30 -11.64
N VAL A 57 4.08 -10.17 -10.95
CA VAL A 57 2.97 -9.47 -10.25
C VAL A 57 2.60 -8.12 -10.87
N GLY A 58 3.52 -7.47 -11.58
CA GLY A 58 3.31 -6.15 -12.20
C GLY A 58 4.60 -5.58 -12.78
N THR A 59 4.60 -4.29 -13.07
CA THR A 59 5.79 -3.58 -13.57
C THR A 59 6.51 -2.93 -12.40
N MET A 60 7.80 -3.22 -12.23
CA MET A 60 8.62 -2.54 -11.21
C MET A 60 8.74 -1.05 -11.55
N VAL A 61 8.47 -0.20 -10.56
CA VAL A 61 8.59 1.26 -10.65
C VAL A 61 9.80 1.72 -9.85
N ASP A 62 9.94 1.24 -8.61
CA ASP A 62 11.06 1.60 -7.75
C ASP A 62 11.32 0.53 -6.67
N CYS A 63 12.40 0.68 -5.91
CA CYS A 63 12.74 -0.10 -4.72
C CYS A 63 12.93 0.83 -3.52
N SER A 64 12.61 0.33 -2.31
CA SER A 64 12.80 1.11 -1.09
C SER A 64 14.28 1.41 -0.84
N SER A 65 14.57 2.43 -0.03
CA SER A 65 15.94 2.74 0.39
C SER A 65 16.60 1.57 1.13
N LYS A 66 15.83 0.83 1.95
CA LYS A 66 16.27 -0.36 2.69
C LYS A 66 16.70 -1.49 1.77
N THR A 67 16.02 -1.64 0.64
CA THR A 67 16.34 -2.65 -0.37
C THR A 67 17.53 -2.24 -1.21
N LYS A 68 17.61 -0.96 -1.60
CA LYS A 68 18.76 -0.39 -2.32
C LYS A 68 20.05 -0.46 -1.50
N SER A 69 19.97 -0.24 -0.18
CA SER A 69 21.12 -0.34 0.72
C SER A 69 21.49 -1.78 1.09
N GLY A 70 20.66 -2.77 0.75
CA GLY A 70 20.89 -4.16 1.13
C GLY A 70 20.84 -4.40 2.65
N SER A 71 20.13 -3.53 3.40
CA SER A 71 20.03 -3.64 4.86
C SER A 71 19.52 -5.00 5.35
N ARG A 72 18.71 -5.68 4.53
CA ARG A 72 18.16 -7.00 4.79
C ARG A 72 18.06 -7.82 3.51
N LEU A 73 19.09 -8.64 3.23
CA LEU A 73 19.27 -9.36 1.96
C LEU A 73 18.28 -10.53 1.72
N ASP A 74 17.43 -10.86 2.68
CA ASP A 74 16.34 -11.84 2.51
C ASP A 74 15.00 -11.18 2.15
N VAL A 75 14.87 -9.85 2.26
CA VAL A 75 13.59 -9.13 2.09
C VAL A 75 13.74 -7.89 1.21
N ALA A 76 13.25 -7.97 -0.03
CA ALA A 76 13.19 -6.82 -0.94
C ALA A 76 11.80 -6.17 -0.92
N GLU A 77 11.75 -4.86 -0.71
CA GLU A 77 10.56 -4.04 -0.81
C GLU A 77 10.58 -3.25 -2.12
N VAL A 78 9.62 -3.55 -2.98
CA VAL A 78 9.56 -3.07 -4.37
C VAL A 78 8.21 -2.43 -4.64
N LEU A 79 8.23 -1.25 -5.24
CA LEU A 79 7.04 -0.55 -5.71
C LEU A 79 6.69 -1.09 -7.09
N ILE A 80 5.48 -1.63 -7.23
CA ILE A 80 4.98 -2.16 -8.50
C ILE A 80 3.73 -1.42 -8.96
N LEU A 81 3.59 -1.30 -10.28
CA LEU A 81 2.36 -0.94 -10.96
C LEU A 81 1.65 -2.22 -11.38
N THR A 82 0.44 -2.47 -10.90
CA THR A 82 -0.32 -3.69 -11.20
C THR A 82 -1.79 -3.40 -11.50
N ARG A 83 -2.39 -4.21 -12.37
CA ARG A 83 -3.84 -4.26 -12.63
C ARG A 83 -4.57 -5.16 -11.65
N ASN A 84 -3.84 -6.00 -10.91
CA ASN A 84 -4.48 -6.89 -9.95
C ASN A 84 -4.91 -6.09 -8.72
N PHE A 85 -6.21 -6.01 -8.48
CA PHE A 85 -6.79 -5.38 -7.30
C PHE A 85 -7.00 -6.34 -6.12
N GLY A 86 -6.86 -7.65 -6.34
CA GLY A 86 -7.00 -8.69 -5.32
C GLY A 86 -5.77 -8.83 -4.41
N SER A 87 -5.72 -9.96 -3.70
CA SER A 87 -4.55 -10.32 -2.89
C SER A 87 -3.34 -10.60 -3.77
N THR A 88 -2.20 -10.04 -3.39
CA THR A 88 -0.90 -10.29 -4.03
C THR A 88 -0.12 -11.37 -3.26
N ASP A 89 -0.66 -11.87 -2.15
CA ASP A 89 0.03 -12.80 -1.27
C ASP A 89 0.08 -14.19 -1.91
N ARG A 90 1.29 -14.63 -2.28
CA ARG A 90 1.55 -15.93 -2.92
C ARG A 90 3.03 -16.27 -2.91
N THR A 91 3.37 -17.53 -3.20
CA THR A 91 4.76 -17.99 -3.32
C THR A 91 5.12 -18.22 -4.78
N LEU A 92 6.31 -17.80 -5.19
CA LEU A 92 6.88 -18.07 -6.51
C LEU A 92 8.02 -19.08 -6.39
N SER A 93 8.10 -20.02 -7.32
CA SER A 93 9.30 -20.82 -7.54
C SER A 93 10.14 -20.15 -8.64
N VAL A 94 11.38 -19.80 -8.33
CA VAL A 94 12.28 -19.11 -9.26
C VAL A 94 13.58 -19.90 -9.38
N GLN A 95 13.97 -20.23 -10.60
CA GLN A 95 15.24 -20.91 -10.85
C GLN A 95 16.39 -19.89 -10.79
N VAL A 96 17.37 -20.17 -9.93
CA VAL A 96 18.55 -19.34 -9.70
C VAL A 96 19.76 -20.26 -9.73
N GLY A 97 20.71 -20.05 -10.64
CA GLY A 97 22.00 -20.76 -10.62
C GLY A 97 21.93 -22.29 -10.51
N GLY A 98 20.89 -22.93 -11.07
CA GLY A 98 20.69 -24.38 -11.02
C GLY A 98 19.86 -24.92 -9.86
N PHE A 99 19.39 -24.09 -8.92
CA PHE A 99 18.46 -24.48 -7.86
C PHE A 99 17.14 -23.68 -7.95
N HIS A 100 16.08 -24.18 -7.31
CA HIS A 100 14.81 -23.48 -7.20
C HIS A 100 14.68 -22.78 -5.85
N ALA A 101 14.53 -21.46 -5.86
CA ALA A 101 14.23 -20.65 -4.68
C ALA A 101 12.72 -20.45 -4.56
N LEU A 102 12.17 -20.61 -3.35
CA LEU A 102 10.81 -20.24 -3.02
C LEU A 102 10.79 -18.81 -2.49
N ILE A 103 10.13 -17.91 -3.22
CA ILE A 103 10.04 -16.48 -2.89
C ILE A 103 8.62 -16.17 -2.45
N GLY A 104 8.45 -15.76 -1.21
CA GLY A 104 7.17 -15.30 -0.69
C GLY A 104 6.90 -13.87 -1.14
N ILE A 105 5.75 -13.63 -1.76
CA ILE A 105 5.26 -12.30 -2.08
C ILE A 105 4.22 -11.91 -1.05
N MET A 106 4.35 -10.72 -0.48
CA MET A 106 3.40 -10.17 0.47
C MET A 106 3.13 -8.70 0.14
N LYS A 107 1.88 -8.25 0.22
CA LYS A 107 1.62 -6.81 0.16
C LYS A 107 2.15 -6.15 1.45
N THR A 108 2.83 -5.01 1.32
CA THR A 108 3.13 -4.21 2.51
C THR A 108 1.81 -3.71 3.08
N GLN A 109 1.51 -4.06 4.33
CA GLN A 109 0.44 -3.42 5.06
C GLN A 109 0.90 -2.00 5.32
N TYR A 110 0.12 -1.00 4.90
CA TYR A 110 0.39 0.38 5.25
C TYR A 110 0.43 0.45 6.77
N ASN A 111 1.61 0.68 7.35
CA ASN A 111 1.74 0.95 8.76
C ASN A 111 1.64 2.47 8.93
N PRO A 112 0.57 3.00 9.55
CA PRO A 112 0.37 4.45 9.67
C PRO A 112 1.54 5.17 10.37
N THR A 113 2.35 4.43 11.14
CA THR A 113 3.54 4.97 11.83
C THR A 113 4.73 5.26 10.91
N ASP A 114 4.72 4.80 9.66
CA ASP A 114 5.80 5.08 8.70
C ASP A 114 5.75 6.52 8.17
N TRP A 115 4.66 7.26 8.41
CA TRP A 115 4.58 8.71 8.18
C TRP A 115 5.25 9.47 9.32
N ASN A 116 6.58 9.51 9.34
CA ASN A 116 7.27 10.60 10.01
C ASN A 116 7.26 11.80 9.06
N GLY A 117 6.22 12.62 9.20
CA GLY A 117 6.22 13.95 8.62
C GLY A 117 7.41 14.71 9.20
N SER A 118 8.52 14.73 8.48
CA SER A 118 9.65 15.59 8.79
C SER A 118 9.22 17.04 8.55
N SER A 119 8.52 17.62 9.53
CA SER A 119 8.55 19.05 9.75
C SER A 119 9.95 19.40 10.24
N SER A 120 10.86 19.63 9.30
CA SER A 120 12.07 20.41 9.56
C SER A 120 11.65 21.85 9.85
N GLY A 121 11.25 22.08 11.10
CA GLY A 121 11.00 23.39 11.68
C GLY A 121 11.74 23.46 13.00
N THR A 122 13.06 23.62 12.95
CA THR A 122 13.84 24.09 14.09
C THR A 122 13.38 25.49 14.43
N GLY A 123 12.85 25.67 15.64
CA GLY A 123 12.37 26.93 16.16
C GLY A 123 11.98 26.76 17.62
N ASP A 124 12.99 26.55 18.47
CA ASP A 124 12.87 26.64 19.92
C ASP A 124 12.34 28.03 20.31
N ILE A 125 11.22 28.09 21.03
CA ILE A 125 11.00 29.17 22.01
C ILE A 125 10.29 28.58 23.22
N SER A 126 10.99 28.68 24.34
CA SER A 126 10.57 28.40 25.71
C SER A 126 9.29 29.15 26.10
N GLY A 127 8.40 28.46 26.81
CA GLY A 127 7.21 29.05 27.40
C GLY A 127 6.66 28.19 28.52
N SER A 128 7.06 28.50 29.74
CA SER A 128 6.60 27.90 30.99
C SER A 128 5.07 27.98 31.11
N GLY A 129 4.42 26.87 31.50
CA GLY A 129 2.97 26.78 31.63
C GLY A 129 2.55 25.56 32.44
N VAL A 130 2.68 25.68 33.76
CA VAL A 130 2.21 24.72 34.77
C VAL A 130 0.69 24.61 34.72
N ILE A 131 0.10 23.45 34.43
CA ILE A 131 -1.26 23.12 34.89
C ILE A 131 -1.36 21.62 35.27
N SER A 132 -1.24 21.40 36.57
CA SER A 132 -1.99 20.48 37.45
C SER A 132 -2.41 19.08 36.96
N LYS A 133 -1.80 18.07 37.59
CA LYS A 133 -2.38 16.74 37.84
C LYS A 133 -3.68 16.89 38.62
N GLY A 134 -4.80 16.50 38.03
CA GLY A 134 -6.11 16.37 38.67
C GLY A 134 -6.63 14.95 38.49
N MET A 135 -6.89 14.29 39.63
CA MET A 135 -7.39 12.93 39.79
C MET A 135 -8.76 12.73 39.13
N LEU A 136 -8.99 11.59 38.47
CA LEU A 136 -10.25 10.85 38.56
C LEU A 136 -9.98 9.36 38.40
N SER A 137 -10.02 8.68 39.55
CA SER A 137 -10.22 7.24 39.70
C SER A 137 -11.61 6.87 39.18
N GLY A 138 -11.68 5.88 38.29
CA GLY A 138 -12.93 5.28 37.84
C GLY A 138 -12.65 3.95 37.18
N GLY A 139 -12.63 2.88 37.97
CA GLY A 139 -12.57 1.52 37.46
C GLY A 139 -13.82 1.20 36.65
N ILE A 140 -13.64 0.64 35.47
CA ILE A 140 -14.70 -0.05 34.75
C ILE A 140 -14.14 -1.40 34.29
N SER A 141 -14.76 -2.43 34.84
CA SER A 141 -14.62 -3.86 34.59
C SER A 141 -14.65 -4.22 33.09
N SER A 142 -13.80 -5.17 32.70
CA SER A 142 -13.92 -5.92 31.46
C SER A 142 -15.25 -6.67 31.40
N PRO A 143 -15.95 -6.71 30.24
CA PRO A 143 -16.88 -7.78 29.95
C PRO A 143 -16.22 -8.85 29.08
N ALA A 144 -16.62 -10.08 29.39
CA ALA A 144 -16.12 -11.32 28.86
C ALA A 144 -16.39 -11.52 27.36
N ARG A 145 -15.51 -12.32 26.77
CA ARG A 145 -15.58 -13.01 25.48
C ARG A 145 -16.94 -13.66 25.25
N SER A 146 -17.71 -13.14 24.28
CA SER A 146 -18.85 -13.82 23.67
C SER A 146 -18.46 -14.30 22.27
N THR A 147 -18.49 -15.62 22.09
CA THR A 147 -18.29 -16.28 20.80
C THR A 147 -19.55 -16.12 19.96
N GLU A 148 -19.51 -15.30 18.90
CA GLU A 148 -20.54 -15.30 17.86
C GLU A 148 -19.92 -15.68 16.51
N GLN A 149 -20.50 -16.72 15.89
CA GLN A 149 -20.16 -17.22 14.57
C GLN A 149 -20.58 -16.22 13.47
N PRO A 150 -19.81 -16.05 12.39
CA PRO A 150 -20.21 -15.17 11.30
C PRO A 150 -21.20 -15.88 10.37
N HIS A 151 -22.50 -15.62 10.56
CA HIS A 151 -23.47 -15.90 9.51
C HIS A 151 -23.30 -14.88 8.36
N SER A 152 -23.00 -15.43 7.19
CA SER A 152 -22.86 -14.76 5.90
C SER A 152 -23.98 -13.75 5.63
N ARG A 153 -23.67 -12.44 5.74
CA ARG A 153 -24.52 -11.38 5.17
C ARG A 153 -24.02 -11.07 3.76
N ALA A 154 -24.65 -11.71 2.79
CA ALA A 154 -24.52 -11.33 1.39
C ALA A 154 -24.98 -9.88 1.20
N ILE A 155 -24.12 -9.04 0.66
CA ILE A 155 -24.49 -7.69 0.23
C ILE A 155 -25.38 -7.86 -1.01
N GLN A 156 -26.67 -7.63 -0.85
CA GLN A 156 -27.63 -7.69 -1.95
C GLN A 156 -27.42 -6.48 -2.87
N LEU A 157 -26.85 -6.70 -4.04
CA LEU A 157 -26.70 -5.67 -5.07
C LEU A 157 -28.09 -5.28 -5.63
N PRO A 158 -28.36 -3.97 -5.85
CA PRO A 158 -29.60 -3.52 -6.48
C PRO A 158 -29.80 -4.13 -7.87
N ASN A 159 -31.05 -4.48 -8.20
CA ASN A 159 -31.48 -5.25 -9.39
C ASN A 159 -31.19 -4.61 -10.77
N GLN A 160 -30.49 -3.48 -10.86
CA GLN A 160 -30.27 -2.73 -12.12
C GLN A 160 -28.96 -3.10 -12.85
N LEU A 161 -28.19 -4.09 -12.38
CA LEU A 161 -26.93 -4.53 -13.00
C LEU A 161 -26.92 -6.01 -13.45
N ARG A 162 -28.09 -6.65 -13.60
CA ARG A 162 -28.20 -8.06 -14.02
C ARG A 162 -28.21 -8.30 -15.54
N ARG A 163 -28.04 -7.27 -16.38
CA ARG A 163 -27.96 -7.43 -17.84
C ARG A 163 -26.60 -7.01 -18.35
N LEU A 164 -25.64 -7.96 -18.37
CA LEU A 164 -24.59 -8.11 -19.40
C LEU A 164 -23.59 -9.19 -18.98
N VAL A 165 -24.04 -10.45 -18.91
CA VAL A 165 -23.14 -11.60 -19.13
C VAL A 165 -23.96 -12.70 -19.80
N HIS A 166 -24.20 -12.56 -21.10
CA HIS A 166 -24.49 -13.72 -21.94
C HIS A 166 -24.27 -13.36 -23.41
N ILE A 167 -23.10 -13.70 -23.96
CA ILE A 167 -22.94 -14.13 -25.36
C ILE A 167 -21.64 -15.00 -25.42
N PRO A 168 -21.47 -15.83 -26.44
CA PRO A 168 -21.33 -17.29 -26.41
C PRO A 168 -19.90 -17.81 -26.20
#